data_AF-A0A9D9UYT9-F1
#
_entry.id   AF-A0A9D9UYT9-F1
#
_cell.length_a   1.000
_cell.length_b   1.000
_cell.length_c   1.000
_cell.angle_alpha   90.00
_cell.angle_beta   90.00
_cell.angle_gamma   90.00
#
_symmetry.space_group_name_H-M   'P 1'
#
loop_
_entity.id
_entity.type
_entity.pdbx_description
1 polymer ?
#
loop_
_entity_poly.entity_id
_entity_poly.type
_entity_poly.pdbx_seq_one_letter_code
_entity_poly.pdbx_strand_id
1 'polypeptide(L)' 'MKTNKSYTKRVRVTKNGKLVARKGGQNHFNAKERNRTKSAKRRSVSLAVSNRVMRRFFPGTKVAKRGPKEVTKS' A
#
# COMPACT_ATOMS: atom_id res chain seq x y z
N MET A 1 -2.79 9.44 20.55
CA MET A 1 -2.90 8.08 19.97
C MET A 1 -1.52 7.59 19.54
N LYS A 2 -1.11 6.37 19.94
CA LYS A 2 0.19 5.81 19.56
C LYS A 2 0.15 5.25 18.13
N THR A 3 1.27 5.30 17.42
CA THR A 3 1.38 4.75 16.07
C THR A 3 1.38 3.22 16.11
N ASN A 4 0.57 2.59 15.26
CA ASN A 4 0.61 1.15 15.10
C ASN A 4 1.86 0.74 14.29
N LYS A 5 2.85 0.20 15.00
CA LYS A 5 4.17 -0.14 14.44
C LYS A 5 4.11 -1.26 13.40
N SER A 6 3.14 -2.17 13.47
CA SER A 6 3.04 -3.26 12.49
C SER A 6 2.74 -2.74 11.09
N TYR A 7 1.92 -1.68 11.01
CA TYR A 7 1.58 -1.02 9.75
C TYR A 7 2.67 -0.10 9.25
N THR A 8 3.27 0.73 10.13
CA THR A 8 4.35 1.65 9.72
C THR A 8 5.58 0.91 9.17
N LYS A 9 5.87 -0.30 9.67
CA LYS A 9 6.98 -1.14 9.15
C LYS A 9 6.72 -1.67 7.74
N ARG A 10 5.46 -1.73 7.30
CA ARG A 10 5.05 -2.41 6.05
C ARG A 10 4.52 -1.46 4.99
N VAL A 11 3.94 -0.33 5.39
CA VAL A 11 3.26 0.63 4.52
C VAL A 11 3.85 2.00 4.73
N ARG A 12 4.27 2.64 3.62
CA ARG A 12 4.80 4.00 3.63
C ARG A 12 3.74 4.98 3.15
N VAL A 13 3.61 6.10 3.87
CA VAL A 13 2.86 7.27 3.42
C VAL A 13 3.79 8.14 2.58
N THR A 14 3.42 8.42 1.34
CA THR A 14 4.18 9.32 0.46
C THR A 14 3.95 10.78 0.84
N LYS A 15 4.80 11.70 0.34
CA LYS A 15 4.63 13.15 0.54
C LYS A 15 3.23 13.66 0.15
N ASN A 16 2.63 13.02 -0.86
CA ASN A 16 1.31 13.37 -1.39
C ASN A 16 0.14 12.68 -0.63
N GLY A 17 0.42 11.96 0.46
CA GLY A 17 -0.57 11.28 1.28
C GLY A 17 -1.11 9.96 0.71
N LYS A 18 -0.46 9.39 -0.31
CA LYS A 18 -0.81 8.06 -0.86
C LYS A 18 -0.08 6.96 -0.08
N LEU A 19 -0.77 5.84 0.17
CA LEU A 19 -0.18 4.65 0.78
C LEU A 19 0.49 3.77 -0.27
N VAL A 20 1.72 3.35 0.01
CA VAL A 20 2.51 2.47 -0.85
C VAL A 20 3.04 1.28 -0.06
N ALA A 21 2.90 0.08 -0.61
CA ALA A 21 3.35 -1.18 -0.02
C ALA A 21 4.03 -2.07 -1.05
N ARG A 22 4.77 -3.08 -0.57
CA ARG A 22 5.36 -4.11 -1.43
C ARG A 22 4.27 -5.11 -1.85
N LYS A 23 4.37 -5.66 -3.08
CA LYS A 23 3.52 -6.78 -3.49
C LYS A 23 3.97 -8.04 -2.74
N GLY A 24 3.03 -8.80 -2.19
CA GLY A 24 3.30 -10.09 -1.55
C GLY A 24 3.64 -11.19 -2.56
N GLY A 25 4.04 -12.36 -2.04
CA GLY A 25 4.24 -13.57 -2.85
C GLY A 25 5.58 -13.63 -3.60
N GLN A 26 6.64 -13.11 -2.99
CA GLN A 26 8.03 -13.31 -3.40
C GLN A 26 8.78 -13.97 -2.23
N ASN A 27 9.73 -14.89 -2.50
CA ASN A 27 10.91 -15.27 -1.67
C ASN A 27 11.46 -16.66 -2.03
N HIS A 28 10.64 -17.74 -1.96
CA HIS A 28 11.10 -19.13 -2.04
C HIS A 28 11.00 -19.70 -3.47
N PHE A 29 9.79 -19.89 -4.00
CA PHE A 29 9.55 -20.56 -5.29
C PHE A 29 9.69 -19.63 -6.51
N ASN A 30 10.57 -18.63 -6.43
CA ASN A 30 10.74 -17.65 -7.50
C ASN A 30 11.23 -18.32 -8.79
N ALA A 31 12.07 -19.36 -8.74
CA ALA A 31 12.58 -20.04 -9.95
C ALA A 31 11.45 -20.55 -10.87
N LYS A 32 10.34 -21.02 -10.29
CA LYS A 32 9.17 -21.56 -11.03
C LYS A 32 8.23 -20.46 -11.56
N GLU A 33 8.46 -19.20 -11.21
CA GLU A 33 7.60 -18.09 -11.61
C GLU A 33 8.08 -17.42 -12.92
N ARG A 34 7.13 -17.06 -13.78
CA ARG A 34 7.39 -16.34 -15.04
C ARG A 34 8.04 -14.97 -14.80
N ASN A 35 8.98 -14.57 -15.67
CA ASN A 35 9.68 -13.29 -15.55
C ASN A 35 8.75 -12.06 -15.55
N ARG A 36 7.67 -12.07 -16.36
CA ARG A 36 6.69 -10.97 -16.39
C ARG A 36 6.05 -10.73 -15.02
N THR A 37 5.67 -11.79 -14.30
CA THR A 37 5.01 -11.67 -12.99
C THR A 37 6.00 -11.29 -11.90
N LYS A 38 7.25 -11.81 -11.95
CA LYS A 38 8.35 -11.34 -11.08
C LYS A 38 8.57 -9.84 -11.20
N SER A 39 8.73 -9.33 -12.43
CA SER A 39 8.95 -7.91 -12.70
C SER A 39 7.77 -7.04 -12.24
N ALA A 40 6.52 -7.52 -12.40
CA ALA A 40 5.34 -6.83 -11.88
C ALA A 40 5.35 -6.74 -10.35
N LYS A 41 5.69 -7.83 -9.65
CA LYS A 41 5.75 -7.88 -8.18
C LYS A 41 6.88 -7.04 -7.57
N ARG A 42 7.97 -6.77 -8.31
CA ARG A 42 9.06 -5.87 -7.87
C ARG A 42 8.60 -4.42 -7.72
N ARG A 43 7.54 -4.01 -8.41
CA ARG A 43 7.01 -2.65 -8.33
C ARG A 43 6.20 -2.45 -7.05
N SER A 44 6.38 -1.30 -6.43
CA SER A 44 5.58 -0.91 -5.28
C SER A 44 4.13 -0.64 -5.70
N VAL A 45 3.18 -1.07 -4.89
CA VAL A 45 1.75 -1.00 -5.18
C VAL A 45 1.10 0.09 -4.32
N SER A 46 0.25 0.91 -4.93
CA SER A 46 -0.59 1.86 -4.20
C SER A 46 -1.77 1.15 -3.55
N LEU A 47 -1.98 1.38 -2.25
CA LEU A 47 -3.16 0.90 -1.55
C LEU A 47 -4.27 1.94 -1.65
N ALA A 48 -5.39 1.57 -2.26
CA ALA A 48 -6.61 2.37 -2.25
C ALA A 48 -7.40 2.04 -0.98
N VAL A 49 -7.36 2.93 0.00
CA VAL A 49 -8.11 2.80 1.26
C VAL A 49 -8.85 4.09 1.54
N SER A 50 -9.99 4.00 2.23
CA SER A 50 -10.74 5.18 2.61
C SER A 50 -9.98 6.04 3.62
N ASN A 51 -10.25 7.35 3.59
CA ASN A 51 -9.64 8.30 4.52
C ASN A 51 -9.96 7.98 6.00
N ARG A 52 -11.11 7.35 6.26
CA ARG A 52 -11.51 6.89 7.60
C ARG A 52 -10.52 5.86 8.16
N VAL A 53 -10.18 4.84 7.35
CA VAL A 53 -9.21 3.81 7.73
C VAL A 53 -7.83 4.43 7.93
N MET A 54 -7.43 5.33 7.03
CA MET A 54 -6.11 5.96 7.09
C MET A 54 -5.92 6.78 8.37
N ARG A 55 -6.93 7.57 8.77
CA ARG A 55 -6.91 8.37 10.01
C ARG A 55 -6.82 7.52 11.27
N ARG A 56 -7.45 6.33 11.26
CA ARG A 56 -7.45 5.41 12.42
C ARG A 56 -6.08 4.75 12.64
N PHE A 57 -5.42 4.30 11.58
CA PHE A 57 -4.20 3.48 11.70
C PHE A 57 -2.88 4.27 11.57
N PHE A 58 -2.91 5.45 10.95
CA PHE A 58 -1.73 6.30 10.74
C PHE A 58 -1.93 7.71 11.33
N PRO A 59 -1.96 7.84 12.68
CA PRO A 59 -2.05 9.15 13.33
C PRO A 59 -0.86 10.04 12.96
N GLY A 60 -1.13 11.34 12.71
CA GLY A 60 -0.10 12.35 12.44
C GLY A 60 0.45 12.39 11.01
N THR A 61 -0.15 11.64 10.08
CA THR A 61 0.28 11.62 8.67
C THR A 61 -0.64 12.46 7.77
N LYS A 62 -0.09 13.07 6.72
CA LYS A 62 -0.85 13.91 5.77
C LYS A 62 -1.76 13.02 4.90
N VAL A 63 -3.06 13.37 4.84
CA VAL A 63 -4.06 12.65 4.03
C VAL A 63 -4.13 13.25 2.62
N ALA A 64 -4.30 12.42 1.59
CA ALA A 64 -4.43 12.88 0.22
C ALA A 64 -5.72 13.72 0.02
N LYS A 65 -5.61 14.88 -0.63
CA LYS A 65 -6.73 15.81 -0.90
C LYS A 65 -7.71 15.31 -1.98
N ARG A 66 -7.35 14.29 -2.75
CA ARG A 66 -8.22 13.61 -3.71
C ARG A 66 -8.47 12.20 -3.16
N GLY A 67 -9.71 11.92 -2.77
CA GLY A 67 -10.11 10.60 -2.29
C GLY A 67 -9.79 9.52 -3.33
N PRO A 68 -9.57 8.26 -2.91
CA PRO A 68 -9.48 7.16 -3.87
C PRO A 68 -10.75 7.19 -4.73
N LYS A 69 -10.60 7.16 -6.07
CA LYS A 69 -11.75 6.88 -6.94
C LYS A 69 -12.29 5.52 -6.50
N GLU A 70 -13.46 5.51 -5.89
CA GLU A 70 -14.19 4.27 -5.67
C GLU A 70 -14.40 3.66 -7.05
N VAL A 71 -13.69 2.57 -7.33
CA VAL A 71 -13.95 1.77 -8.52
C VAL A 71 -15.24 1.03 -8.20
N THR A 72 -16.38 1.69 -8.46
CA THR A 72 -17.67 1.02 -8.52
C THR A 72 -17.55 -0.04 -9.61
N LYS A 73 -17.59 -1.29 -9.18
CA LYS A 73 -17.54 -2.49 -10.01
C LYS A 73 -18.80 -2.51 -10.89
N SER A 74 -18.66 -2.20 -12.17
CA SER A 74 -19.63 -2.53 -13.23
C SER A 74 -19.38 -3.94 -13.71
#